data_AF-A0A6G3Q3L6-F1
#
_entry.id   AF-A0A6G3Q3L6-F1
#
_cell.length_a   1.000
_cell.length_b   1.000
_cell.length_c   1.000
_cell.angle_alpha   90.00
_cell.angle_beta   90.00
_cell.angle_gamma   90.00
#
_symmetry.space_group_name_H-M   'P 1'
#
loop_
_entity.id
_entity.type
_entity.pdbx_description
1 polymer ?
#
loop_
_entity_poly.entity_id
_entity_poly.type
_entity_poly.pdbx_seq_one_letter_code
_entity_poly.pdbx_strand_id
1 'polypeptide(L)'
;MNGGARPQSDEQVSVYFFSPPNGRESRDQIEIRKIVEKKCKAERAEFIVRRTELVKVAGGPNSGRPFNLVGIEHARDLYTQIHRIPVLAMSNIGCFIRRDPSSIPVRKKQLISLEGFVRYKAYFRVFRSPAECAQFVDELGQLKASYCATDVHDPRMLPLHIFDTEKDWEHLEEEAQLRDFRTLFGGSSTRLDRSRREWAKAKAMHGGDVLCVNGVEIPKGYHWDVTRKNGDERITTTHEVWKLPGSSSYCNIYPDGYVRPGQGSGKNKSKKVWP
;
A
#
# COMPACT_ATOMS: atom_id res chain seq x y z
N MET A 1 -0.12 18.47 -26.18
CA MET A 1 0.62 19.08 -25.06
C MET A 1 1.91 18.31 -24.92
N ASN A 2 3.04 18.95 -25.21
CA ASN A 2 4.36 18.32 -25.13
C ASN A 2 4.71 18.14 -23.65
N GLY A 3 4.68 16.89 -23.17
CA GLY A 3 5.18 16.52 -21.86
C GLY A 3 6.69 16.67 -21.85
N GLY A 4 7.18 17.83 -21.44
CA GLY A 4 8.59 18.04 -21.16
C GLY A 4 9.01 17.12 -20.03
N ALA A 5 9.86 16.14 -20.33
CA ALA A 5 10.54 15.35 -19.32
C ALA A 5 11.33 16.32 -18.44
N ARG A 6 11.04 16.32 -17.13
CA ARG A 6 11.86 17.05 -16.15
C ARG A 6 13.32 16.60 -16.30
N PRO A 7 14.30 17.50 -16.17
CA PRO A 7 15.68 17.10 -15.89
C PRO A 7 15.64 16.29 -14.59
N GLN A 8 16.27 15.11 -14.60
CA GLN A 8 16.48 14.30 -13.39
C GLN A 8 17.29 15.13 -12.40
N SER A 9 16.61 15.81 -11.47
CA SER A 9 17.18 16.02 -10.15
C SER A 9 17.57 14.66 -9.60
N ASP A 10 18.64 14.60 -8.81
CA ASP A 10 19.04 13.44 -8.01
C ASP A 10 17.89 12.98 -7.09
N GLU A 11 16.85 12.36 -7.66
CA GLU A 11 15.71 11.85 -6.92
C GLU A 11 16.23 10.68 -6.09
N GLN A 12 16.32 10.92 -4.79
CA GLN A 12 16.71 9.92 -3.82
C GLN A 12 15.71 8.75 -3.88
N VAL A 13 16.16 7.62 -4.42
CA VAL A 13 15.41 6.36 -4.42
C VAL A 13 15.64 5.65 -3.10
N SER A 14 14.57 5.13 -2.49
CA SER A 14 14.66 4.28 -1.30
C SER A 14 14.31 2.83 -1.63
N VAL A 15 15.17 1.90 -1.23
CA VAL A 15 14.99 0.45 -1.39
C VAL A 15 14.57 -0.15 -0.07
N TYR A 16 13.34 -0.64 -0.01
CA TYR A 16 12.79 -1.36 1.13
C TYR A 16 12.99 -2.87 0.94
N PHE A 17 13.92 -3.46 1.68
CA PHE A 17 14.23 -4.88 1.60
C PHE A 17 13.65 -5.66 2.77
N PHE A 18 12.76 -6.61 2.47
CA PHE A 18 12.09 -7.46 3.44
C PHE A 18 12.80 -8.80 3.58
N SER A 19 13.21 -9.10 4.81
CA SER A 19 13.93 -10.31 5.15
C SER A 19 13.24 -11.11 6.25
N PRO A 20 13.56 -12.41 6.39
CA PRO A 20 13.16 -13.22 7.54
C PRO A 20 13.50 -12.57 8.89
N PRO A 21 12.91 -13.07 9.99
CA PRO A 21 13.26 -12.63 11.33
C PRO A 21 14.77 -12.73 11.60
N ASN A 22 15.24 -11.96 12.57
CA ASN A 22 16.65 -11.99 12.99
C ASN A 22 17.08 -13.42 13.35
N GLY A 23 18.26 -13.81 12.84
CA GLY A 23 18.83 -15.15 13.05
C GLY A 23 18.16 -16.28 12.24
N ARG A 24 17.22 -15.96 11.32
CA ARG A 24 16.54 -16.95 10.47
C ARG A 24 16.90 -16.87 8.99
N GLU A 25 17.78 -15.96 8.59
CA GLU A 25 18.24 -15.89 7.20
C GLU A 25 19.11 -17.11 6.87
N SER A 26 18.84 -17.73 5.71
CA SER A 26 19.78 -18.67 5.11
C SER A 26 21.02 -17.94 4.58
N ARG A 27 22.07 -18.69 4.24
CA ARG A 27 23.27 -18.15 3.58
C ARG A 27 22.91 -17.37 2.31
N ASP A 28 22.08 -17.96 1.46
CA ASP A 28 21.63 -17.34 0.21
C ASP A 28 20.84 -16.06 0.44
N GLN A 29 19.98 -16.03 1.47
CA GLN A 29 19.21 -14.84 1.84
C GLN A 29 20.11 -13.70 2.32
N ILE A 30 21.16 -14.01 3.10
CA ILE A 30 22.18 -13.04 3.52
C ILE A 30 22.92 -12.51 2.28
N GLU A 31 23.27 -13.39 1.35
CA GLU A 31 23.98 -13.02 0.12
C GLU A 31 23.13 -12.11 -0.77
N ILE A 32 21.87 -12.45 -1.02
CA ILE A 32 20.91 -11.59 -1.75
C ILE A 32 20.86 -10.20 -1.10
N ARG A 33 20.71 -10.12 0.23
CA ARG A 33 20.66 -8.83 0.93
C ARG A 33 21.95 -8.02 0.75
N LYS A 34 23.12 -8.66 0.83
CA LYS A 34 24.42 -8.01 0.61
C LYS A 34 24.60 -7.51 -0.82
N ILE A 35 24.09 -8.24 -1.81
CA ILE A 35 24.12 -7.82 -3.22
C ILE A 35 23.33 -6.51 -3.39
N VAL A 36 22.10 -6.47 -2.87
CA VAL A 36 21.25 -5.27 -2.93
C VAL A 36 21.87 -4.11 -2.16
N GLU A 37 22.36 -4.35 -0.94
CA GLU A 37 23.02 -3.34 -0.09
C GLU A 37 24.24 -2.71 -0.80
N LYS A 38 25.09 -3.54 -1.42
CA LYS A 38 26.26 -3.09 -2.16
C LYS A 38 25.86 -2.20 -3.34
N LYS A 39 24.82 -2.56 -4.09
CA LYS A 39 24.34 -1.74 -5.21
C LYS A 39 23.74 -0.42 -4.71
N CYS A 40 22.89 -0.45 -3.70
CA CYS A 40 22.30 0.77 -3.14
C CYS A 40 23.40 1.75 -2.69
N LYS A 41 24.46 1.25 -2.03
CA LYS A 41 25.61 2.07 -1.64
C LYS A 41 26.34 2.68 -2.85
N ALA A 42 26.51 1.92 -3.93
CA ALA A 42 27.17 2.41 -5.15
C ALA A 42 26.34 3.51 -5.85
N GLU A 43 25.01 3.35 -5.87
CA GLU A 43 24.07 4.29 -6.50
C GLU A 43 23.60 5.41 -5.55
N ARG A 44 24.14 5.48 -4.32
CA ARG A 44 23.70 6.41 -3.26
C ARG A 44 22.20 6.34 -2.95
N ALA A 45 21.58 5.20 -3.20
CA ALA A 45 20.20 4.92 -2.81
C ALA A 45 20.12 4.57 -1.32
N GLU A 46 19.02 4.97 -0.68
CA GLU A 46 18.77 4.59 0.71
C GLU A 46 18.40 3.10 0.78
N PHE A 47 19.05 2.35 1.67
CA PHE A 47 18.79 0.92 1.85
C PHE A 47 18.18 0.65 3.23
N ILE A 48 16.89 0.30 3.25
CA ILE A 48 16.12 0.07 4.46
C ILE A 48 15.79 -1.41 4.57
N VAL A 49 16.36 -2.08 5.58
CA VAL A 49 16.03 -3.48 5.87
C VAL A 49 14.88 -3.56 6.86
N ARG A 50 13.79 -4.22 6.47
CA ARG A 50 12.65 -4.53 7.35
C ARG A 50 12.58 -6.02 7.62
N ARG A 51 12.69 -6.38 8.90
CA ARG A 51 12.60 -7.77 9.35
C ARG A 51 11.14 -8.13 9.60
N THR A 52 10.74 -9.30 9.12
CA THR A 52 9.40 -9.85 9.39
C THR A 52 9.34 -10.60 10.71
N GLU A 53 8.15 -10.81 11.21
CA GLU A 53 7.83 -11.66 12.36
C GLU A 53 7.17 -12.95 11.90
N LEU A 54 7.55 -14.10 12.46
CA LEU A 54 6.85 -15.36 12.17
C LEU A 54 5.60 -15.47 13.03
N VAL A 55 4.43 -15.46 12.39
CA VAL A 55 3.14 -15.65 13.06
C VAL A 55 2.44 -16.87 12.50
N LYS A 56 1.96 -17.74 13.37
CA LYS A 56 1.14 -18.90 12.98
C LYS A 56 -0.32 -18.49 12.97
N VAL A 57 -1.01 -18.76 11.86
CA VAL A 57 -2.46 -18.57 11.79
C VAL A 57 -3.17 -19.78 12.41
N ALA A 58 -4.28 -19.53 13.12
CA ALA A 58 -5.09 -20.56 13.74
C ALA A 58 -6.39 -20.78 12.94
N GLY A 59 -6.51 -21.95 12.30
CA GLY A 59 -7.72 -22.36 11.58
C GLY A 59 -7.66 -22.25 10.06
N GLY A 60 -8.57 -22.96 9.41
CA GLY A 60 -8.61 -23.13 7.94
C GLY A 60 -7.48 -24.03 7.40
N PRO A 61 -7.35 -24.16 6.07
CA PRO A 61 -6.40 -25.08 5.42
C PRO A 61 -4.91 -24.77 5.69
N ASN A 62 -4.60 -23.57 6.19
CA ASN A 62 -3.24 -23.14 6.50
C ASN A 62 -2.95 -23.09 8.01
N SER A 63 -3.80 -23.70 8.84
CA SER A 63 -3.63 -23.73 10.29
C SER A 63 -2.24 -24.26 10.67
N GLY A 64 -1.56 -23.58 11.59
CA GLY A 64 -0.23 -23.96 12.07
C GLY A 64 0.94 -23.62 11.14
N ARG A 65 0.67 -23.22 9.89
CA ARG A 65 1.72 -22.74 8.97
C ARG A 65 2.19 -21.35 9.41
N PRO A 66 3.51 -21.11 9.51
CA PRO A 66 4.02 -19.79 9.84
C PRO A 66 3.96 -18.86 8.62
N PHE A 67 3.58 -17.62 8.85
CA PHE A 67 3.61 -16.53 7.88
C PHE A 67 4.60 -15.48 8.35
N ASN A 68 5.39 -14.93 7.42
CA ASN A 68 6.26 -13.80 7.69
C ASN A 68 5.44 -12.50 7.63
N LEU A 69 5.09 -11.94 8.77
CA LEU A 69 4.34 -10.69 8.86
C LEU A 69 5.28 -9.49 8.91
N VAL A 70 4.99 -8.49 8.10
CA VAL A 70 5.59 -7.17 8.19
C VAL A 70 5.01 -6.47 9.43
N GLY A 71 5.87 -5.90 10.26
CA GLY A 71 5.46 -5.10 11.41
C GLY A 71 4.59 -3.91 11.01
N ILE A 72 3.66 -3.53 11.88
CA ILE A 72 2.62 -2.53 11.58
C ILE A 72 3.24 -1.17 11.22
N GLU A 73 4.23 -0.72 11.99
CA GLU A 73 4.97 0.51 11.71
C GLU A 73 5.74 0.46 10.39
N HIS A 74 6.29 -0.71 10.02
CA HIS A 74 6.99 -0.88 8.75
C HIS A 74 6.04 -0.82 7.56
N ALA A 75 4.82 -1.38 7.70
CA ALA A 75 3.80 -1.32 6.66
C ALA A 75 3.28 0.13 6.49
N ARG A 76 3.07 0.85 7.59
CA ARG A 76 2.72 2.27 7.61
C ARG A 76 3.78 3.12 6.91
N ASP A 77 5.03 2.99 7.35
CA ASP A 77 6.17 3.73 6.81
C ASP A 77 6.32 3.49 5.30
N LEU A 78 6.34 2.21 4.88
CA LEU A 78 6.39 1.87 3.45
C LEU A 78 5.27 2.54 2.66
N TYR A 79 4.01 2.37 3.09
CA TYR A 79 2.87 2.90 2.34
C TYR A 79 2.84 4.43 2.30
N THR A 80 3.38 5.07 3.33
CA THR A 80 3.56 6.53 3.40
C THR A 80 4.64 6.98 2.43
N GLN A 81 5.79 6.30 2.38
CA GLN A 81 6.92 6.69 1.53
C GLN A 81 6.68 6.45 0.05
N ILE A 82 6.01 5.35 -0.34
CA ILE A 82 5.76 5.04 -1.76
C ILE A 82 4.90 6.10 -2.47
N HIS A 83 4.24 6.98 -1.71
CA HIS A 83 3.47 8.09 -2.22
C HIS A 83 4.21 9.44 -2.21
N ARG A 84 5.44 9.51 -1.68
CA ARG A 84 6.21 10.75 -1.53
C ARG A 84 7.51 10.72 -2.32
N ILE A 85 8.12 9.54 -2.41
CA ILE A 85 9.39 9.32 -3.10
C ILE A 85 9.34 8.04 -3.94
N PRO A 86 10.21 7.88 -4.95
CA PRO A 86 10.36 6.61 -5.63
C PRO A 86 10.83 5.51 -4.66
N VAL A 87 10.04 4.44 -4.56
CA VAL A 87 10.35 3.29 -3.71
C VAL A 87 10.44 2.00 -4.52
N LEU A 88 11.45 1.19 -4.21
CA LEU A 88 11.57 -0.17 -4.70
C LEU A 88 11.40 -1.13 -3.51
N ALA A 89 10.33 -1.92 -3.54
CA ALA A 89 10.07 -2.94 -2.54
C ALA A 89 10.65 -4.28 -3.01
N MET A 90 11.53 -4.87 -2.20
CA MET A 90 12.20 -6.12 -2.52
C MET A 90 12.06 -7.10 -1.37
N SER A 91 12.07 -8.40 -1.67
CA SER A 91 12.02 -9.42 -0.63
C SER A 91 12.80 -10.66 -1.05
N ASN A 92 13.33 -11.42 -0.09
CA ASN A 92 13.88 -12.77 -0.31
C ASN A 92 13.00 -13.86 0.34
N ILE A 93 11.76 -13.48 0.70
CA ILE A 93 10.73 -14.34 1.29
C ILE A 93 9.33 -13.90 0.85
N GLY A 94 8.36 -14.82 0.91
CA GLY A 94 6.96 -14.43 0.94
C GLY A 94 6.62 -13.75 2.27
N CYS A 95 6.20 -12.49 2.21
CA CYS A 95 5.83 -11.69 3.37
C CYS A 95 4.43 -11.07 3.20
N PHE A 96 3.79 -10.79 4.34
CA PHE A 96 2.38 -10.44 4.42
C PHE A 96 2.14 -9.29 5.38
N ILE A 97 1.08 -8.54 5.15
CA ILE A 97 0.62 -7.43 5.99
C ILE A 97 -0.77 -7.76 6.52
N ARG A 98 -1.04 -7.37 7.76
CA ARG A 98 -2.36 -7.56 8.37
C ARG A 98 -3.35 -6.60 7.73
N ARG A 99 -4.53 -7.09 7.34
CA ARG A 99 -5.65 -6.24 6.92
C ARG A 99 -6.24 -5.46 8.08
N ASP A 100 -6.25 -6.06 9.27
CA ASP A 100 -6.69 -5.42 10.51
C ASP A 100 -5.58 -5.50 11.56
N PRO A 101 -4.94 -4.36 11.89
CA PRO A 101 -3.77 -4.34 12.73
C PRO A 101 -4.11 -4.59 14.21
N SER A 102 -5.37 -4.35 14.60
CA SER A 102 -5.88 -4.61 15.95
C SER A 102 -6.20 -6.07 16.24
N SER A 103 -6.10 -6.94 15.24
CA SER A 103 -6.40 -8.36 15.38
C SER A 103 -5.21 -9.24 15.04
N ILE A 104 -5.08 -10.35 15.75
CA ILE A 104 -4.16 -11.41 15.36
C ILE A 104 -4.81 -12.18 14.21
N PRO A 105 -4.17 -12.31 13.04
CA PRO A 105 -4.74 -13.00 11.90
C PRO A 105 -4.92 -14.49 12.23
N VAL A 106 -6.17 -14.96 12.17
CA VAL A 106 -6.53 -16.37 12.32
C VAL A 106 -6.67 -17.07 10.97
N ARG A 107 -6.89 -16.32 9.87
CA ARG A 107 -7.05 -16.88 8.52
C ARG A 107 -6.22 -16.10 7.51
N LYS A 108 -5.75 -16.78 6.46
CA LYS A 108 -5.00 -16.15 5.34
C LYS A 108 -5.74 -14.96 4.71
N LYS A 109 -7.07 -14.99 4.65
CA LYS A 109 -7.89 -13.89 4.12
C LYS A 109 -7.75 -12.57 4.89
N GLN A 110 -7.26 -12.59 6.13
CA GLN A 110 -6.98 -11.40 6.94
C GLN A 110 -5.58 -10.83 6.67
N LEU A 111 -4.86 -11.40 5.70
CA LEU A 111 -3.54 -10.98 5.26
C LEU A 111 -3.61 -10.46 3.83
N ILE A 112 -2.68 -9.58 3.50
CA ILE A 112 -2.37 -9.10 2.15
C ILE A 112 -0.93 -9.50 1.87
N SER A 113 -0.61 -9.98 0.66
CA SER A 113 0.80 -10.13 0.28
C SER A 113 1.46 -8.74 0.22
N LEU A 114 2.78 -8.66 0.45
CA LEU A 114 3.51 -7.41 0.27
C LEU A 114 3.36 -6.87 -1.16
N GLU A 115 3.39 -7.77 -2.15
CA GLU A 115 3.13 -7.43 -3.55
C GLU A 115 1.78 -6.76 -3.75
N GLY A 116 0.69 -7.40 -3.30
CA GLY A 116 -0.66 -6.86 -3.43
C GLY A 116 -0.84 -5.54 -2.68
N PHE A 117 -0.10 -5.35 -1.57
CA PHE A 117 -0.14 -4.11 -0.80
C PHE A 117 0.49 -2.92 -1.52
N VAL A 118 1.64 -3.11 -2.19
CA VAL A 118 2.34 -2.03 -2.92
C VAL A 118 1.97 -1.96 -4.40
N ARG A 119 1.13 -2.89 -4.88
CA ARG A 119 0.69 -2.97 -6.27
C ARG A 119 0.17 -1.61 -6.73
N TYR A 120 0.60 -1.21 -7.91
CA TYR A 120 0.34 0.10 -8.54
C TYR A 120 0.95 1.33 -7.87
N LYS A 121 1.69 1.18 -6.77
CA LYS A 121 2.30 2.30 -6.04
C LYS A 121 3.82 2.27 -6.13
N ALA A 122 4.40 1.08 -6.13
CA ALA A 122 5.84 0.87 -6.19
C ALA A 122 6.19 -0.37 -7.01
N TYR A 123 7.45 -0.44 -7.43
CA TYR A 123 7.99 -1.66 -8.01
C TYR A 123 8.17 -2.72 -6.93
N PHE A 124 7.88 -3.97 -7.25
CA PHE A 124 8.03 -5.09 -6.33
C PHE A 124 8.77 -6.27 -6.97
N ARG A 125 9.69 -6.90 -6.22
CA ARG A 125 10.30 -8.17 -6.63
C ARG A 125 10.64 -9.08 -5.47
N VAL A 126 10.46 -10.40 -5.67
CA VAL A 126 10.94 -11.45 -4.77
C VAL A 126 12.10 -12.18 -5.43
N PHE A 127 13.24 -12.27 -4.76
CA PHE A 127 14.40 -13.03 -5.23
C PHE A 127 14.44 -14.41 -4.61
N ARG A 128 14.69 -15.42 -5.44
CA ARG A 128 14.80 -16.82 -4.99
C ARG A 128 16.25 -17.30 -4.94
N SER A 129 17.17 -16.61 -5.61
CA SER A 129 18.60 -16.94 -5.59
C SER A 129 19.49 -15.69 -5.68
N PRO A 130 20.76 -15.77 -5.22
CA PRO A 130 21.73 -14.70 -5.42
C PRO A 130 21.97 -14.36 -6.89
N ALA A 131 21.98 -15.36 -7.78
CA ALA A 131 22.18 -15.16 -9.22
C ALA A 131 21.06 -14.32 -9.85
N GLU A 132 19.80 -14.65 -9.52
CA GLU A 132 18.63 -13.86 -9.98
C GLU A 132 18.71 -12.42 -9.48
N CYS A 133 19.09 -12.24 -8.20
CA CYS A 133 19.25 -10.92 -7.59
C CYS A 133 20.33 -10.11 -8.32
N ALA A 134 21.52 -10.67 -8.51
CA ALA A 134 22.62 -9.97 -9.17
C ALA A 134 22.22 -9.48 -10.58
N GLN A 135 21.61 -10.35 -11.39
CA GLN A 135 21.15 -9.98 -12.73
C GLN A 135 20.15 -8.81 -12.70
N PHE A 136 19.15 -8.87 -11.82
CA PHE A 136 18.13 -7.83 -11.73
C PHE A 136 18.67 -6.52 -11.15
N VAL A 137 19.58 -6.60 -10.19
CA VAL A 137 20.14 -5.43 -9.51
C VAL A 137 20.98 -4.58 -10.47
N ASP A 138 21.54 -5.16 -11.52
CA ASP A 138 22.19 -4.41 -12.60
C ASP A 138 21.18 -3.60 -13.44
N GLU A 139 19.93 -4.05 -13.51
CA GLU A 139 18.83 -3.40 -14.22
C GLU A 139 18.13 -2.30 -13.40
N LEU A 140 18.44 -2.17 -12.10
CA LEU A 140 17.78 -1.23 -11.17
C LEU A 140 17.75 0.22 -11.66
N GLY A 141 18.83 0.68 -12.30
CA GLY A 141 18.93 2.05 -12.82
C GLY A 141 18.02 2.33 -14.04
N GLN A 142 17.42 1.30 -14.62
CA GLN A 142 16.54 1.39 -15.79
C GLN A 142 15.05 1.21 -15.44
N LEU A 143 14.74 0.83 -14.19
CA LEU A 143 13.37 0.60 -13.76
C LEU A 143 12.60 1.92 -13.69
N LYS A 144 11.81 2.18 -14.72
CA LYS A 144 10.71 3.16 -14.65
C LYS A 144 9.50 2.47 -14.04
N ALA A 145 8.61 3.23 -13.42
CA ALA A 145 7.31 2.71 -13.00
C ALA A 145 6.63 2.04 -14.22
N SER A 146 6.46 0.72 -14.18
CA SER A 146 5.91 -0.08 -15.30
C SER A 146 4.43 0.14 -15.55
N TYR A 147 3.81 0.97 -14.72
CA TYR A 147 2.41 1.31 -14.80
C TYR A 147 2.37 2.83 -14.83
N CYS A 148 1.48 3.41 -15.63
CA CYS A 148 1.13 4.82 -15.50
C CYS A 148 -0.35 4.85 -15.12
N ALA A 149 -0.67 5.40 -13.96
CA ALA A 149 -2.04 5.82 -13.72
C ALA A 149 -2.38 6.90 -14.75
N THR A 150 -3.62 6.91 -15.24
CA THR A 150 -3.99 7.85 -16.33
C THR A 150 -4.39 9.21 -15.78
N ASP A 151 -5.01 9.23 -14.60
CA ASP A 151 -5.45 10.42 -13.88
C ASP A 151 -5.73 10.11 -12.39
N VAL A 152 -6.18 11.11 -11.64
CA VAL A 152 -6.53 11.01 -10.22
C VAL A 152 -7.80 10.19 -9.91
N HIS A 153 -8.57 9.84 -10.95
CA HIS A 153 -9.82 9.08 -10.86
C HIS A 153 -9.64 7.58 -11.13
N ASP A 154 -8.48 7.21 -11.66
CA ASP A 154 -8.04 5.83 -11.86
C ASP A 154 -8.20 5.02 -10.56
N PRO A 155 -8.84 3.83 -10.58
CA PRO A 155 -8.96 2.96 -9.40
C PRO A 155 -7.62 2.64 -8.73
N ARG A 156 -6.53 2.62 -9.50
CA ARG A 156 -5.17 2.40 -8.98
C ARG A 156 -4.70 3.54 -8.06
N MET A 157 -5.38 4.68 -8.05
CA MET A 157 -5.15 5.77 -7.08
C MET A 157 -5.65 5.43 -5.67
N LEU A 158 -6.67 4.59 -5.56
CA LEU A 158 -7.28 4.26 -4.27
C LEU A 158 -6.29 3.49 -3.37
N PRO A 159 -6.37 3.67 -2.05
CA PRO A 159 -5.74 2.74 -1.12
C PRO A 159 -6.55 1.44 -1.10
N LEU A 160 -6.30 0.57 -2.08
CA LEU A 160 -7.10 -0.63 -2.35
C LEU A 160 -7.21 -1.56 -1.12
N HIS A 161 -6.18 -1.61 -0.28
CA HIS A 161 -6.21 -2.39 0.96
C HIS A 161 -7.25 -1.91 2.00
N ILE A 162 -7.68 -0.65 1.91
CA ILE A 162 -8.76 -0.05 2.72
C ILE A 162 -10.10 -0.17 1.96
N PHE A 163 -10.06 0.07 0.64
CA PHE A 163 -11.23 0.16 -0.21
C PHE A 163 -11.88 -1.21 -0.52
N ASP A 164 -11.07 -2.22 -0.84
CA ASP A 164 -11.51 -3.58 -1.11
C ASP A 164 -10.68 -4.58 -0.30
N THR A 165 -11.28 -5.06 0.79
CA THR A 165 -10.61 -5.97 1.71
C THR A 165 -10.72 -7.44 1.30
N GLU A 166 -11.42 -7.75 0.19
CA GLU A 166 -11.74 -9.11 -0.21
C GLU A 166 -11.09 -9.55 -1.51
N LYS A 167 -11.16 -8.73 -2.57
CA LYS A 167 -10.60 -9.08 -3.89
C LYS A 167 -9.17 -8.57 -4.03
N ASP A 168 -8.32 -9.39 -4.62
CA ASP A 168 -7.01 -8.96 -5.13
C ASP A 168 -7.19 -8.53 -6.59
N TRP A 169 -6.84 -7.29 -6.89
CA TRP A 169 -6.98 -6.71 -8.22
C TRP A 169 -5.59 -6.69 -8.84
N GLU A 170 -5.23 -7.79 -9.49
CA GLU A 170 -3.86 -8.00 -9.99
C GLU A 170 -3.54 -7.20 -11.25
N HIS A 171 -4.55 -6.96 -12.11
CA HIS A 171 -4.38 -6.40 -13.46
C HIS A 171 -5.39 -5.28 -13.80
N LEU A 172 -5.56 -4.28 -12.95
CA LEU A 172 -6.40 -3.09 -13.21
C LEU A 172 -5.98 -2.25 -14.42
N GLU A 173 -4.79 -2.47 -14.96
CA GLU A 173 -4.36 -1.95 -16.25
C GLU A 173 -5.11 -2.58 -17.43
N GLU A 174 -5.68 -3.77 -17.25
CA GLU A 174 -6.49 -4.46 -18.25
C GLU A 174 -7.91 -3.89 -18.26
N GLU A 175 -8.40 -3.55 -19.45
CA GLU A 175 -9.74 -2.98 -19.63
C GLU A 175 -10.86 -3.88 -19.07
N ALA A 176 -10.66 -5.20 -19.10
CA ALA A 176 -11.61 -6.16 -18.52
C ALA A 176 -11.71 -6.01 -16.99
N GLN A 177 -10.59 -6.04 -16.27
CA GLN A 177 -10.61 -5.85 -14.81
C GLN A 177 -11.05 -4.45 -14.42
N LEU A 178 -10.67 -3.43 -15.21
CA LEU A 178 -11.10 -2.06 -14.97
C LEU A 178 -12.63 -1.89 -15.10
N ARG A 179 -13.24 -2.57 -16.08
CA ARG A 179 -14.69 -2.61 -16.26
C ARG A 179 -15.38 -3.34 -15.12
N ASP A 180 -14.85 -4.48 -14.69
CA ASP A 180 -15.37 -5.22 -13.53
C ASP A 180 -15.32 -4.37 -12.26
N PHE A 181 -14.20 -3.67 -12.04
CA PHE A 181 -14.04 -2.76 -10.91
C PHE A 181 -15.10 -1.67 -10.92
N ARG A 182 -15.28 -0.99 -12.07
CA ARG A 182 -16.27 0.08 -12.24
C ARG A 182 -17.70 -0.44 -12.05
N THR A 183 -17.98 -1.65 -12.49
CA THR A 183 -19.30 -2.29 -12.33
C THR A 183 -19.62 -2.57 -10.87
N LEU A 184 -18.63 -3.06 -10.11
CA LEU A 184 -18.81 -3.37 -8.69
C LEU A 184 -18.86 -2.14 -7.80
N PHE A 185 -18.03 -1.13 -8.09
CA PHE A 185 -17.74 -0.04 -7.17
C PHE A 185 -18.11 1.35 -7.68
N GLY A 186 -18.67 1.46 -8.89
CA GLY A 186 -19.13 2.72 -9.46
C GLY A 186 -18.05 3.54 -10.18
N GLY A 187 -18.42 4.78 -10.52
CA GLY A 187 -17.67 5.71 -11.36
C GLY A 187 -16.65 6.57 -10.62
N SER A 188 -16.06 7.54 -11.32
CA SER A 188 -14.99 8.41 -10.81
C SER A 188 -15.45 9.48 -9.80
N SER A 189 -16.71 9.93 -9.89
CA SER A 189 -17.27 10.97 -9.02
C SER A 189 -17.62 10.46 -7.62
N THR A 190 -18.14 9.24 -7.57
CA THR A 190 -18.59 8.57 -6.35
C THR A 190 -18.38 7.09 -6.50
N ARG A 191 -17.71 6.48 -5.52
CA ARG A 191 -17.49 5.04 -5.45
C ARG A 191 -18.13 4.45 -4.21
N LEU A 192 -18.46 3.16 -4.26
CA LEU A 192 -18.83 2.38 -3.10
C LEU A 192 -17.71 1.39 -2.80
N ASP A 193 -17.26 1.35 -1.55
CA ASP A 193 -16.27 0.36 -1.15
C ASP A 193 -16.91 -1.00 -0.86
N ARG A 194 -16.09 -1.99 -0.48
CA ARG A 194 -16.58 -3.35 -0.23
C ARG A 194 -17.65 -3.40 0.87
N SER A 195 -17.53 -2.55 1.88
CA SER A 195 -18.49 -2.38 2.97
C SER A 195 -19.65 -1.45 2.60
N ARG A 196 -19.82 -1.07 1.33
CA ARG A 196 -20.88 -0.17 0.83
C ARG A 196 -20.81 1.26 1.37
N ARG A 197 -19.66 1.70 1.89
CA ARG A 197 -19.43 3.11 2.24
C ARG A 197 -19.20 3.93 0.98
N GLU A 198 -19.70 5.16 0.99
CA GLU A 198 -19.53 6.07 -0.14
C GLU A 198 -18.20 6.79 -0.03
N TRP A 199 -17.40 6.72 -1.10
CA TRP A 199 -16.16 7.46 -1.29
C TRP A 199 -16.41 8.53 -2.34
N ALA A 200 -16.57 9.76 -1.90
CA ALA A 200 -16.77 10.92 -2.76
C ALA A 200 -15.50 11.76 -2.84
N LYS A 201 -15.29 12.44 -3.97
CA LYS A 201 -14.24 13.45 -4.06
C LYS A 201 -14.50 14.57 -3.06
N ALA A 202 -13.47 14.98 -2.33
CA ALA A 202 -13.56 16.10 -1.40
C ALA A 202 -14.07 17.37 -2.09
N LYS A 203 -15.02 18.07 -1.44
CA LYS A 203 -15.51 19.38 -1.91
C LYS A 203 -14.45 20.47 -1.79
N ALA A 204 -13.56 20.34 -0.82
CA ALA A 204 -12.46 21.26 -0.58
C ALA A 204 -11.17 20.48 -0.35
N MET A 205 -10.11 20.87 -1.03
CA MET A 205 -8.79 20.26 -0.90
C MET A 205 -8.00 21.01 0.18
N HIS A 206 -7.66 20.32 1.25
CA HIS A 206 -6.94 20.88 2.39
C HIS A 206 -5.69 20.04 2.63
N GLY A 207 -4.51 20.65 2.59
CA GLY A 207 -3.23 19.97 2.78
C GLY A 207 -2.15 20.55 1.86
N GLY A 208 -0.92 20.61 2.37
CA GLY A 208 0.24 21.11 1.61
C GLY A 208 1.02 20.02 0.88
N ASP A 209 0.80 18.76 1.26
CA ASP A 209 1.59 17.63 0.78
C ASP A 209 1.35 17.38 -0.72
N VAL A 210 2.46 17.18 -1.43
CA VAL A 210 2.46 16.67 -2.81
C VAL A 210 2.66 15.17 -2.71
N LEU A 211 1.66 14.43 -3.16
CA LEU A 211 1.71 12.98 -3.24
C LEU A 211 1.81 12.57 -4.70
N CYS A 212 2.41 11.41 -4.94
CA CYS A 212 2.47 10.77 -6.23
C CYS A 212 1.90 9.35 -6.10
N VAL A 213 1.24 8.88 -7.15
CA VAL A 213 0.99 7.45 -7.34
C VAL A 213 1.55 7.13 -8.70
N ASN A 214 2.57 6.27 -8.74
CA ASN A 214 3.00 5.67 -10.00
C ASN A 214 3.42 6.71 -11.05
N GLY A 215 4.18 7.72 -10.62
CA GLY A 215 4.63 8.85 -11.45
C GLY A 215 3.59 9.94 -11.71
N VAL A 216 2.34 9.76 -11.29
CA VAL A 216 1.29 10.79 -11.41
C VAL A 216 1.24 11.62 -10.13
N GLU A 217 1.54 12.91 -10.26
CA GLU A 217 1.37 13.88 -9.18
C GLU A 217 -0.12 14.08 -8.89
N ILE A 218 -0.46 14.00 -7.60
CA ILE A 218 -1.81 14.17 -7.10
C ILE A 218 -1.99 15.63 -6.65
N PRO A 219 -3.14 16.27 -6.93
CA PRO A 219 -3.44 17.60 -6.44
C PRO A 219 -3.22 17.72 -4.93
N LYS A 220 -2.64 18.83 -4.49
CA LYS A 220 -2.38 19.10 -3.07
C LYS A 220 -3.67 19.00 -2.26
N GLY A 221 -3.61 18.29 -1.13
CA GLY A 221 -4.75 18.10 -0.25
C GLY A 221 -5.85 17.20 -0.80
N TYR A 222 -5.60 16.43 -1.87
CA TYR A 222 -6.54 15.46 -2.41
C TYR A 222 -6.84 14.35 -1.40
N HIS A 223 -8.12 14.08 -1.22
CA HIS A 223 -8.64 13.00 -0.37
C HIS A 223 -10.05 12.63 -0.81
N TRP A 224 -10.53 11.49 -0.31
CA TRP A 224 -11.92 11.09 -0.39
C TRP A 224 -12.64 11.39 0.91
N ASP A 225 -13.85 11.94 0.79
CA ASP A 225 -14.83 11.97 1.87
C ASP A 225 -15.50 10.59 1.93
N VAL A 226 -15.19 9.83 2.98
CA VAL A 226 -15.70 8.47 3.16
C VAL A 226 -16.79 8.49 4.22
N THR A 227 -18.03 8.30 3.77
CA THR A 227 -19.21 8.39 4.64
C THR A 227 -19.73 7.00 5.02
N ARG A 228 -20.23 6.87 6.26
CA ARG A 228 -20.83 5.62 6.69
C ARG A 228 -22.11 5.32 5.91
N LYS A 229 -23.10 6.22 5.93
CA LYS A 229 -24.46 6.05 5.36
C LYS A 229 -25.05 4.65 5.52
N ASN A 230 -24.74 3.72 4.60
CA ASN A 230 -25.25 2.34 4.55
C ASN A 230 -24.20 1.27 4.87
N GLY A 231 -22.93 1.64 5.06
CA GLY A 231 -21.82 0.72 5.24
C GLY A 231 -21.37 0.54 6.68
N ASP A 232 -20.32 -0.26 6.83
CA ASP A 232 -19.78 -0.63 8.14
C ASP A 232 -19.27 0.58 8.91
N GLU A 233 -19.52 0.58 10.23
CA GLU A 233 -19.06 1.64 11.12
C GLU A 233 -17.54 1.67 11.29
N ARG A 234 -16.80 0.69 10.79
CA ARG A 234 -15.38 0.50 11.09
C ARG A 234 -14.54 0.58 9.82
N ILE A 235 -13.69 1.59 9.75
CA ILE A 235 -12.65 1.70 8.72
C ILE A 235 -11.35 1.14 9.31
N THR A 236 -10.75 0.23 8.57
CA THR A 236 -9.53 -0.45 8.96
C THR A 236 -8.47 -0.15 7.91
N THR A 237 -7.35 0.43 8.33
CA THR A 237 -6.13 0.51 7.52
C THR A 237 -5.15 -0.55 8.00
N THR A 238 -3.96 -0.65 7.39
CA THR A 238 -2.93 -1.57 7.90
C THR A 238 -2.25 -1.14 9.19
N HIS A 239 -2.57 0.05 9.71
CA HIS A 239 -1.94 0.62 10.90
C HIS A 239 -2.87 1.39 11.82
N GLU A 240 -4.14 1.59 11.47
CA GLU A 240 -5.10 2.28 12.32
C GLU A 240 -6.48 1.65 12.17
N VAL A 241 -7.31 1.80 13.20
CA VAL A 241 -8.74 1.50 13.13
C VAL A 241 -9.53 2.73 13.54
N TRP A 242 -10.53 3.05 12.72
CA TRP A 242 -11.43 4.18 12.89
C TRP A 242 -12.88 3.72 13.01
N LYS A 243 -13.64 4.40 13.87
CA LYS A 243 -15.08 4.19 14.05
C LYS A 243 -15.87 5.42 13.58
N LEU A 244 -16.95 5.16 12.84
CA LEU A 244 -17.90 6.09 12.27
C LEU A 244 -19.27 5.88 12.95
N PRO A 245 -19.48 6.46 14.14
CA PRO A 245 -20.58 6.07 15.04
C PRO A 245 -22.00 6.40 14.55
N GLY A 246 -22.16 7.38 13.65
CA GLY A 246 -23.48 7.80 13.12
C GLY A 246 -23.58 7.67 11.61
N SER A 247 -24.81 7.67 11.07
CA SER A 247 -25.08 7.57 9.62
C SER A 247 -24.51 8.75 8.83
N SER A 248 -24.42 9.93 9.44
CA SER A 248 -23.78 11.13 8.89
C SER A 248 -22.30 11.26 9.25
N SER A 249 -21.73 10.27 9.96
CA SER A 249 -20.29 10.26 10.25
C SER A 249 -19.52 10.02 8.95
N TYR A 250 -18.41 10.74 8.82
CA TYR A 250 -17.47 10.57 7.74
C TYR A 250 -16.04 10.79 8.23
N CYS A 251 -15.07 10.34 7.45
CA CYS A 251 -13.66 10.69 7.61
C CYS A 251 -13.06 11.02 6.25
N ASN A 252 -11.92 11.72 6.27
CA ASN A 252 -11.15 11.95 5.06
C ASN A 252 -10.09 10.85 4.95
N ILE A 253 -10.02 10.17 3.81
CA ILE A 253 -8.97 9.17 3.53
C ILE A 253 -8.12 9.67 2.38
N TYR A 254 -6.81 9.65 2.55
CA TYR A 254 -5.83 10.11 1.57
C TYR A 254 -5.27 8.94 0.75
N PRO A 255 -4.66 9.19 -0.42
CA PRO A 255 -4.04 8.15 -1.25
C PRO A 255 -3.01 7.28 -0.52
N ASP A 256 -2.24 7.89 0.39
CA ASP A 256 -1.25 7.21 1.23
C ASP A 256 -1.86 6.50 2.45
N GLY A 257 -3.19 6.33 2.49
CA GLY A 257 -3.90 5.65 3.57
C GLY A 257 -3.99 6.44 4.87
N TYR A 258 -3.50 7.69 4.92
CA TYR A 258 -3.73 8.57 6.06
C TYR A 258 -5.23 8.84 6.23
N VAL A 259 -5.70 8.81 7.48
CA VAL A 259 -7.09 9.07 7.83
C VAL A 259 -7.17 10.28 8.76
N ARG A 260 -8.01 11.26 8.38
CA ARG A 260 -8.31 12.45 9.19
C ARG A 260 -9.77 12.40 9.64
N PRO A 261 -10.09 12.78 10.90
CA PRO A 261 -11.47 12.85 11.33
C PRO A 261 -12.26 13.87 10.50
N GLY A 262 -13.53 13.55 10.21
CA GLY A 262 -14.46 14.51 9.63
C GLY A 262 -14.87 15.60 10.64
N GLN A 263 -15.49 16.68 10.15
CA GLN A 263 -15.94 17.82 10.97
C GLN A 263 -17.24 17.56 11.76
N GLY A 264 -17.63 16.29 11.96
CA GLY A 264 -18.81 15.93 12.73
C GLY A 264 -18.73 16.35 14.19
N SER A 265 -19.84 16.81 14.76
CA SER A 265 -19.96 17.14 16.19
C SER A 265 -20.56 15.99 17.00
N GLY A 266 -20.20 15.94 18.29
CA GLY A 266 -20.78 15.01 19.27
C GLY A 266 -20.75 13.54 18.82
N LYS A 267 -21.93 12.92 18.77
CA LYS A 267 -22.12 11.48 18.48
C LYS A 267 -21.80 11.08 17.05
N ASN A 268 -21.61 12.03 16.12
CA ASN A 268 -21.29 11.78 14.71
C ASN A 268 -19.81 11.99 14.37
N LYS A 269 -18.98 12.29 15.37
CA LYS A 269 -17.54 12.49 15.17
C LYS A 269 -16.84 11.14 14.96
N SER A 270 -16.21 10.97 13.80
CA SER A 270 -15.32 9.83 13.54
C SER A 270 -14.17 9.82 14.54
N LYS A 271 -13.83 8.65 15.08
CA LYS A 271 -12.79 8.52 16.10
C LYS A 271 -11.84 7.37 15.78
N LYS A 272 -10.54 7.60 15.99
CA LYS A 272 -9.55 6.53 16.03
C LYS A 272 -9.79 5.69 17.28
N VAL A 273 -9.85 4.37 17.13
CA VAL A 273 -10.13 3.41 18.20
C VAL A 273 -9.01 2.41 18.42
N TRP A 274 -8.01 2.35 17.54
CA TRP A 274 -6.82 1.52 17.70
C TRP A 274 -5.60 2.15 16.98
N PRO A 275 -4.43 2.20 17.63
CA PRO A 275 -3.13 2.52 17.04
C PRO A 275 -2.32 1.28 16.66
#